data_AF-A0A7C5QNT9-F1
#
_entry.id   AF-A0A7C5QNT9-F1
#
_cell.length_a   1.000
_cell.length_b   1.000
_cell.length_c   1.000
_cell.angle_alpha   90.00
_cell.angle_beta   90.00
_cell.angle_gamma   90.00
#
_symmetry.space_group_name_H-M   'P 1'
#
loop_
_entity.id
_entity.type
_entity.pdbx_description
1 polymer ?
#
loop_
_entity_poly.entity_id
_entity_poly.type
_entity_poly.pdbx_seq_one_letter_code
_entity_poly.pdbx_strand_id
1 'polypeptide(L)'
;MQNKRLRAFLKNLDTAPAKSLEAEVDQKESDQPQHWAHKLPASSLNEELLQLLSLFLADRQLLDSFEKDMTVLSSRDDPIFMLVEYYWEPLVATLLIETAVKNRWLMDAWLDTAPTFADGSKDRSGPWDVAVGQLSVDGGEWQRLSFREACNKIIHAERIEPEFDETKPSSPPVLTGIIVEATGHKDGKPWRAKINICNYVRASVFNNYGGIDFPRGWMQQR
;
A
#
# COMPACT_ATOMS: atom_id res chain seq x y z
N MET A 1 36.27 27.58 -1.61
CA MET A 1 35.21 28.36 -2.29
C MET A 1 33.85 27.66 -2.13
N GLN A 2 33.32 27.61 -0.91
CA GLN A 2 31.95 27.17 -0.63
C GLN A 2 31.33 28.21 0.31
N ASN A 3 30.01 28.37 0.27
CA ASN A 3 29.21 29.25 1.11
C ASN A 3 29.03 30.74 0.73
N LYS A 4 28.92 31.07 -0.56
CA LYS A 4 28.27 32.34 -0.98
C LYS A 4 26.77 32.20 -1.28
N ARG A 5 26.31 31.05 -1.81
CA ARG A 5 24.90 30.83 -2.15
C ARG A 5 23.99 30.61 -0.93
N LEU A 6 24.46 29.86 0.08
CA LEU A 6 23.66 29.61 1.29
C LEU A 6 23.44 30.89 2.12
N ARG A 7 24.45 31.76 2.20
CA ARG A 7 24.33 33.06 2.90
C ARG A 7 23.41 34.04 2.19
N ALA A 8 23.31 33.97 0.86
CA ALA A 8 22.36 34.77 0.09
C ALA A 8 20.91 34.27 0.29
N PHE A 9 20.72 32.95 0.40
CA PHE A 9 19.41 32.35 0.65
C PHE A 9 18.88 32.69 2.06
N LEU A 10 19.74 32.61 3.09
CA LEU A 10 19.36 32.95 4.46
C LEU A 10 19.07 34.45 4.66
N LYS A 11 19.77 35.34 3.93
CA LYS A 11 19.48 36.79 3.96
C LYS A 11 18.12 37.16 3.36
N ASN A 12 17.56 36.33 2.48
CA ASN A 12 16.25 36.58 1.88
C ASN A 12 15.07 36.09 2.75
N LEU A 13 15.33 35.31 3.81
CA LEU A 13 14.31 34.83 4.74
C LEU A 13 13.98 35.83 5.86
N ASP A 14 14.88 36.78 6.15
CA ASP A 14 14.73 37.76 7.25
C ASP A 14 14.16 39.14 6.83
N THR A 15 13.77 39.34 5.56
CA THR A 15 13.27 40.64 5.07
C THR A 15 11.93 40.58 4.34
N ALA A 16 10.99 39.77 4.82
CA ALA A 16 9.59 39.91 4.40
C ALA A 16 8.85 40.79 5.43
N PRO A 17 8.43 42.02 5.08
CA PRO A 17 7.71 42.88 6.00
C PRO A 17 6.26 42.41 6.16
N ALA A 18 5.82 42.34 7.42
CA ALA A 18 4.41 42.28 7.78
C ALA A 18 3.70 43.53 7.23
N LYS A 19 2.91 43.37 6.17
CA LYS A 19 1.92 44.36 5.73
C LYS A 19 0.58 43.67 5.49
N SER A 20 -0.31 43.92 6.45
CA SER A 20 -1.75 44.16 6.29
C SER A 20 -2.33 43.98 4.89
N LEU A 21 -3.15 42.96 4.73
CA LEU A 21 -4.20 42.87 3.72
C LEU A 21 -5.52 42.59 4.45
N GLU A 22 -6.03 43.62 5.11
CA GLU A 22 -7.47 43.81 5.24
C GLU A 22 -7.95 44.29 3.88
N ALA A 23 -8.47 43.36 3.08
CA ALA A 23 -9.28 43.66 1.90
C ALA A 23 -10.28 42.53 1.73
N GLU A 24 -11.55 42.91 1.81
CA GLU A 24 -12.75 42.12 1.64
C GLU A 24 -12.63 41.11 0.50
N VAL A 25 -12.77 39.83 0.84
CA VAL A 25 -13.31 38.85 -0.09
C VAL A 25 -14.58 38.31 0.55
N ASP A 26 -15.69 38.89 0.11
CA ASP A 26 -17.05 38.40 0.28
C ASP A 26 -17.16 37.03 -0.44
N GLN A 27 -16.64 35.99 0.21
CA GLN A 27 -16.93 34.61 -0.16
C GLN A 27 -18.26 34.26 0.48
N LYS A 28 -19.32 34.36 -0.33
CA LYS A 28 -20.52 33.55 -0.12
C LYS A 28 -20.06 32.12 0.16
N GLU A 29 -20.21 31.70 1.40
CA GLU A 29 -20.23 30.30 1.80
C GLU A 29 -21.27 29.61 0.92
N SER A 30 -20.80 29.02 -0.17
CA SER A 30 -21.51 28.00 -0.88
C SER A 30 -21.69 26.86 0.11
N ASP A 31 -22.93 26.60 0.52
CA ASP A 31 -23.42 25.39 1.19
C ASP A 31 -23.06 24.13 0.37
N GLN A 32 -21.77 23.79 0.29
CA GLN A 32 -21.33 22.44 -0.02
C GLN A 32 -21.26 21.70 1.31
N PRO A 33 -21.88 20.52 1.42
CA PRO A 33 -21.83 19.75 2.65
C PRO A 33 -20.36 19.50 3.00
N GLN A 34 -19.92 20.09 4.10
CA GLN A 34 -18.60 19.88 4.68
C GLN A 34 -18.48 18.39 5.01
N HIS A 35 -17.90 17.63 4.09
CA HIS A 35 -17.70 16.21 4.21
C HIS A 35 -16.57 15.97 5.21
N TRP A 36 -16.97 15.59 6.42
CA TRP A 36 -16.26 15.20 7.64
C TRP A 36 -15.21 14.07 7.48
N ALA A 37 -14.67 13.83 6.28
CA ALA A 37 -13.50 12.98 6.08
C ALA A 37 -12.28 13.70 6.67
N HIS A 38 -12.01 13.47 7.96
CA HIS A 38 -10.71 13.71 8.55
C HIS A 38 -9.67 13.01 7.68
N LYS A 39 -9.02 13.78 6.80
CA LYS A 39 -8.15 13.30 5.75
C LYS A 39 -7.02 12.50 6.38
N LEU A 40 -7.08 11.16 6.28
CA LEU A 40 -5.85 10.38 6.18
C LEU A 40 -5.02 11.09 5.11
N PRO A 41 -3.84 11.65 5.46
CA PRO A 41 -3.06 12.37 4.47
C PRO A 41 -2.79 11.39 3.34
N ALA A 42 -3.29 11.68 2.13
CA ALA A 42 -3.11 10.79 0.99
C ALA A 42 -1.62 10.49 0.74
N SER A 43 -0.72 11.38 1.19
CA SER A 43 0.73 11.18 1.24
C SER A 43 1.14 9.96 2.09
N SER A 44 0.54 9.76 3.27
CA SER A 44 0.91 8.66 4.17
C SER A 44 0.62 7.28 3.58
N LEU A 45 -0.55 7.09 2.95
CA LEU A 45 -0.88 5.81 2.31
C LEU A 45 0.02 5.56 1.10
N ASN A 46 0.25 6.56 0.24
CA ASN A 46 1.07 6.39 -0.95
C ASN A 46 2.54 6.13 -0.63
N GLU A 47 3.07 6.75 0.42
CA GLU A 47 4.44 6.50 0.91
C GLU A 47 4.60 5.05 1.39
N GLU A 48 3.66 4.52 2.17
CA GLU A 48 3.68 3.13 2.62
C GLU A 48 3.51 2.13 1.48
N LEU A 49 2.64 2.43 0.50
CA LEU A 49 2.50 1.59 -0.69
C LEU A 49 3.77 1.56 -1.54
N LEU A 50 4.46 2.70 -1.65
CA LEU A 50 5.74 2.79 -2.34
C LEU A 50 6.81 1.99 -1.60
N GLN A 51 6.87 2.09 -0.26
CA GLN A 51 7.77 1.28 0.56
C GLN A 51 7.51 -0.20 0.38
N LEU A 52 6.24 -0.63 0.50
CA LEU A 52 5.83 -2.01 0.29
C LEU A 52 6.26 -2.51 -1.08
N LEU A 53 5.93 -1.77 -2.15
CA LEU A 53 6.32 -2.15 -3.51
C LEU A 53 7.84 -2.21 -3.67
N SER A 54 8.57 -1.27 -3.07
CA SER A 54 10.04 -1.23 -3.14
C SER A 54 10.68 -2.45 -2.49
N LEU A 55 10.13 -2.97 -1.39
CA LEU A 55 10.60 -4.21 -0.79
C LEU A 55 10.53 -5.36 -1.81
N PHE A 56 9.36 -5.60 -2.41
CA PHE A 56 9.19 -6.69 -3.36
C PHE A 56 10.01 -6.54 -4.65
N LEU A 57 10.29 -5.30 -5.09
CA LEU A 57 11.03 -5.06 -6.34
C LEU A 57 12.55 -4.96 -6.15
N ALA A 58 13.02 -4.52 -4.98
CA ALA A 58 14.44 -4.35 -4.70
C ALA A 58 15.13 -5.66 -4.26
N ASP A 59 14.36 -6.66 -3.81
CA ASP A 59 14.89 -7.91 -3.27
C ASP A 59 15.92 -8.58 -4.19
N ARG A 60 15.58 -8.75 -5.48
CA ARG A 60 16.50 -9.36 -6.45
C ARG A 60 17.81 -8.59 -6.63
N GLN A 61 17.78 -7.26 -6.58
CA GLN A 61 19.00 -6.44 -6.70
C GLN A 61 19.86 -6.53 -5.44
N LEU A 62 19.23 -6.60 -4.26
CA LEU A 62 19.92 -6.78 -2.99
C LEU A 62 20.65 -8.14 -2.97
N LEU A 63 19.97 -9.19 -3.45
CA LEU A 63 20.53 -10.53 -3.55
C LEU A 63 21.69 -10.63 -4.56
N ASP A 64 21.53 -10.02 -5.73
CA ASP A 64 22.60 -9.93 -6.74
C ASP A 64 23.84 -9.20 -6.19
N SER A 65 23.66 -8.27 -5.25
CA SER A 65 24.77 -7.58 -4.57
C SER A 65 25.47 -8.50 -3.57
N PHE A 66 24.73 -9.32 -2.83
CA PHE A 66 25.32 -10.33 -1.93
C PHE A 66 26.11 -11.38 -2.71
N GLU A 67 25.54 -11.97 -3.77
CA GLU A 67 26.22 -13.03 -4.55
C GLU A 67 27.56 -12.55 -5.16
N LYS A 68 27.69 -11.27 -5.49
CA LYS A 68 28.92 -10.68 -6.05
C LYS A 68 30.01 -10.45 -4.98
N ASP A 69 29.61 -10.08 -3.77
CA ASP A 69 30.53 -9.72 -2.69
C ASP A 69 30.86 -10.90 -1.76
N MET A 70 30.12 -12.02 -1.87
CA MET A 70 30.23 -13.27 -1.10
C MET A 70 31.55 -14.07 -1.27
N THR A 71 32.61 -13.47 -1.80
CA THR A 71 33.94 -14.10 -1.83
C THR A 71 34.71 -13.99 -0.51
N VAL A 72 34.21 -13.25 0.50
CA VAL A 72 35.02 -12.86 1.67
C VAL A 72 34.47 -13.25 3.05
N LEU A 73 33.17 -13.52 3.23
CA LEU A 73 32.60 -13.77 4.57
C LEU A 73 31.65 -14.96 4.56
N SER A 74 31.76 -15.81 5.58
CA SER A 74 30.76 -16.81 5.93
C SER A 74 29.40 -16.12 6.01
N SER A 75 28.55 -16.37 5.02
CA SER A 75 27.41 -15.53 4.58
C SER A 75 26.36 -15.14 5.62
N ARG A 76 26.39 -15.71 6.83
CA ARG A 76 25.36 -15.55 7.86
C ARG A 76 25.66 -14.45 8.88
N ASP A 77 26.91 -14.01 8.98
CA ASP A 77 27.30 -12.94 9.92
C ASP A 77 27.30 -11.54 9.28
N ASP A 78 26.91 -11.44 7.99
CA ASP A 78 26.79 -10.14 7.32
C ASP A 78 25.63 -9.33 7.94
N PRO A 79 25.86 -8.09 8.41
CA PRO A 79 24.81 -7.30 9.05
C PRO A 79 23.61 -6.99 8.15
N ILE A 80 23.81 -6.85 6.84
CA ILE A 80 22.72 -6.59 5.90
C ILE A 80 21.94 -7.89 5.68
N PHE A 81 22.62 -9.03 5.58
CA PHE A 81 21.97 -10.34 5.55
C PHE A 81 21.08 -10.56 6.78
N MET A 82 21.59 -10.30 7.98
CA MET A 82 20.78 -10.40 9.21
C MET A 82 19.57 -9.46 9.19
N LEU A 83 19.72 -8.22 8.69
CA LEU A 83 18.60 -7.29 8.59
C LEU A 83 17.48 -7.84 7.70
N VAL A 84 17.84 -8.42 6.55
CA VAL A 84 16.87 -9.05 5.65
C VAL A 84 16.23 -10.27 6.30
N GLU A 85 17.03 -11.17 6.88
CA GLU A 85 16.54 -12.41 7.47
C GLU A 85 15.56 -12.16 8.63
N TYR A 86 15.84 -11.20 9.52
CA TYR A 86 15.04 -10.98 10.73
C TYR A 86 13.90 -9.98 10.59
N TYR A 87 14.04 -8.95 9.74
CA TYR A 87 13.10 -7.83 9.72
C TYR A 87 12.20 -7.80 8.50
N TRP A 88 12.49 -8.56 7.45
CA TRP A 88 11.74 -8.48 6.21
C TRP A 88 10.28 -8.92 6.35
N GLU A 89 10.04 -10.15 6.82
CA GLU A 89 8.68 -10.67 7.01
C GLU A 89 7.85 -9.79 7.97
N PRO A 90 8.36 -9.39 9.15
CA PRO A 90 7.65 -8.46 10.03
C PRO A 90 7.34 -7.10 9.39
N LEU A 91 8.26 -6.57 8.59
CA LEU A 91 8.06 -5.28 7.91
C LEU A 91 7.00 -5.38 6.82
N VAL A 92 7.04 -6.43 6.00
CA VAL A 92 6.02 -6.70 4.97
C VAL A 92 4.65 -6.88 5.61
N ALA A 93 4.55 -7.67 6.68
CA ALA A 93 3.30 -7.89 7.40
C ALA A 93 2.74 -6.57 7.97
N THR A 94 3.59 -5.77 8.63
CA THR A 94 3.21 -4.46 9.18
C THR A 94 2.67 -3.53 8.08
N LEU A 95 3.43 -3.33 7.00
CA LEU A 95 3.02 -2.46 5.89
C LEU A 95 1.73 -2.94 5.22
N LEU A 96 1.55 -4.25 5.06
CA LEU A 96 0.31 -4.79 4.51
C LEU A 96 -0.87 -4.52 5.42
N ILE A 97 -0.75 -4.75 6.72
CA ILE A 97 -1.82 -4.50 7.69
C ILE A 97 -2.18 -3.01 7.73
N GLU A 98 -1.18 -2.12 7.85
CA GLU A 98 -1.39 -0.68 7.91
C GLU A 98 -2.10 -0.16 6.64
N THR A 99 -1.61 -0.54 5.47
CA THR A 99 -2.24 -0.14 4.21
C THR A 99 -3.63 -0.76 4.05
N ALA A 100 -3.86 -1.99 4.51
CA ALA A 100 -5.17 -2.64 4.41
C ALA A 100 -6.21 -1.95 5.29
N VAL A 101 -5.85 -1.57 6.52
CA VAL A 101 -6.71 -0.81 7.44
C VAL A 101 -7.09 0.53 6.81
N LYS A 102 -6.11 1.29 6.32
CA LYS A 102 -6.36 2.59 5.66
C LYS A 102 -7.25 2.46 4.45
N ASN A 103 -7.03 1.45 3.62
CA ASN A 103 -7.88 1.19 2.46
C ASN A 103 -9.31 0.82 2.84
N ARG A 104 -9.52 -0.02 3.87
CA ARG A 104 -10.87 -0.34 4.34
C ARG A 104 -11.57 0.88 4.89
N TRP A 105 -10.87 1.72 5.63
CA TRP A 105 -11.41 3.00 6.11
C TRP A 105 -11.86 3.90 4.95
N LEU A 106 -11.04 4.03 3.90
CA LEU A 106 -11.40 4.79 2.68
C LEU A 106 -12.62 4.21 1.95
N MET A 107 -12.68 2.88 1.80
CA MET A 107 -13.82 2.21 1.18
C MET A 107 -15.11 2.44 1.98
N ASP A 108 -15.04 2.31 3.30
CA ASP A 108 -16.21 2.44 4.17
C ASP A 108 -16.71 3.89 4.17
N ALA A 109 -15.80 4.88 4.16
CA ALA A 109 -16.16 6.29 3.97
C ALA A 109 -16.84 6.56 2.61
N TRP A 110 -16.38 5.90 1.54
CA TRP A 110 -17.06 6.00 0.24
C TRP A 110 -18.44 5.35 0.27
N LEU A 111 -18.59 4.17 0.86
CA LEU A 111 -19.88 3.46 0.96
C LEU A 111 -20.93 4.24 1.75
N ASP A 112 -20.51 5.03 2.73
CA ASP A 112 -21.40 5.94 3.46
C ASP A 112 -21.96 7.04 2.56
N THR A 113 -21.20 7.47 1.56
CA THR A 113 -21.53 8.55 0.62
C THR A 113 -22.06 8.07 -0.73
N ALA A 114 -22.11 6.77 -0.94
CA ALA A 114 -22.50 6.18 -2.21
C ALA A 114 -23.92 6.62 -2.65
N PRO A 115 -24.11 6.89 -3.95
CA PRO A 115 -25.39 7.30 -4.48
C PRO A 115 -26.45 6.23 -4.21
N THR A 116 -27.64 6.70 -3.84
CA THR A 116 -28.80 5.83 -3.62
C THR A 116 -29.59 5.76 -4.92
N PHE A 117 -29.82 4.54 -5.42
CA PHE A 117 -30.67 4.26 -6.56
C PHE A 117 -32.14 4.60 -6.27
N ALA A 118 -32.95 4.65 -7.32
CA ALA A 118 -34.38 4.99 -7.23
C ALA A 118 -35.19 4.02 -6.35
N ASP A 119 -34.71 2.79 -6.15
CA ASP A 119 -35.32 1.78 -5.28
C ASP A 119 -34.89 1.90 -3.80
N GLY A 120 -34.08 2.90 -3.45
CA GLY A 120 -33.55 3.12 -2.11
C GLY A 120 -32.31 2.28 -1.77
N SER A 121 -31.82 1.44 -2.69
CA SER A 121 -30.56 0.70 -2.50
C SER A 121 -29.36 1.60 -2.80
N LYS A 122 -28.24 1.41 -2.10
CA LYS A 122 -27.00 2.14 -2.40
C LYS A 122 -26.19 1.42 -3.47
N ASP A 123 -25.58 2.16 -4.39
CA ASP A 123 -24.56 1.60 -5.27
C ASP A 123 -23.34 1.20 -4.45
N ARG A 124 -23.19 -0.10 -4.23
CA ARG A 124 -22.03 -0.66 -3.51
C ARG A 124 -20.95 -1.14 -4.46
N SER A 125 -21.21 -1.06 -5.77
CA SER A 125 -20.19 -1.36 -6.76
C SER A 125 -19.16 -0.25 -6.73
N GLY A 126 -17.90 -0.64 -6.63
CA GLY A 126 -16.83 0.32 -6.47
C GLY A 126 -15.53 -0.23 -7.01
N PRO A 127 -14.50 0.61 -7.06
CA PRO A 127 -13.22 0.20 -7.62
C PRO A 127 -12.50 -0.90 -6.84
N TRP A 128 -13.01 -1.27 -5.67
CA TRP A 128 -12.51 -2.35 -4.83
C TRP A 128 -12.99 -3.74 -5.25
N ASP A 129 -13.84 -3.87 -6.25
CA ASP A 129 -14.26 -5.17 -6.79
C ASP A 129 -13.21 -5.79 -7.75
N VAL A 130 -12.11 -5.07 -8.02
CA VAL A 130 -11.00 -5.55 -8.84
C VAL A 130 -10.31 -6.77 -8.21
N ALA A 131 -9.96 -7.75 -9.05
CA ALA A 131 -9.23 -8.94 -8.60
C ALA A 131 -7.78 -8.59 -8.26
N VAL A 132 -7.38 -8.86 -7.01
CA VAL A 132 -5.99 -8.68 -6.55
C VAL A 132 -5.32 -9.98 -6.17
N GLY A 133 -6.02 -11.11 -6.21
CA GLY A 133 -5.47 -12.39 -5.81
C GLY A 133 -6.44 -13.55 -5.94
N GLN A 134 -6.17 -14.60 -5.15
CA GLN A 134 -6.98 -15.80 -5.04
C GLN A 134 -7.26 -16.17 -3.58
N LEU A 135 -8.40 -16.79 -3.31
CA LEU A 135 -8.85 -17.24 -1.99
C LEU A 135 -9.24 -18.72 -2.06
N SER A 136 -8.74 -19.51 -1.13
CA SER A 136 -9.21 -20.87 -0.87
C SER A 136 -9.75 -20.91 0.56
N VAL A 137 -10.90 -21.55 0.75
CA VAL A 137 -11.55 -21.75 2.06
C VAL A 137 -11.71 -23.24 2.26
N ASP A 138 -11.30 -23.73 3.42
CA ASP A 138 -11.44 -25.15 3.82
C ASP A 138 -10.81 -26.13 2.81
N GLY A 139 -9.69 -25.72 2.19
CA GLY A 139 -9.00 -26.50 1.16
C GLY A 139 -9.76 -26.63 -0.17
N GLY A 140 -10.82 -25.85 -0.37
CA GLY A 140 -11.58 -25.81 -1.62
C GLY A 140 -10.83 -25.15 -2.78
N GLU A 141 -11.49 -25.07 -3.93
CA GLU A 141 -10.96 -24.44 -5.14
C GLU A 141 -10.55 -22.98 -4.91
N TRP A 142 -9.49 -22.55 -5.61
CA TRP A 142 -9.05 -21.17 -5.60
C TRP A 142 -10.05 -20.28 -6.35
N GLN A 143 -10.66 -19.36 -5.62
CA GLN A 143 -11.60 -18.38 -6.14
C GLN A 143 -10.94 -17.02 -6.29
N ARG A 144 -11.55 -16.14 -7.08
CA ARG A 144 -11.10 -14.75 -7.21
C ARG A 144 -11.16 -14.04 -5.86
N LEU A 145 -10.09 -13.36 -5.48
CA LEU A 145 -10.04 -12.47 -4.31
C LEU A 145 -10.13 -11.01 -4.78
N SER A 146 -11.20 -10.32 -4.40
CA SER A 146 -11.36 -8.89 -4.65
C SER A 146 -10.43 -8.05 -3.76
N PHE A 147 -10.19 -6.78 -4.12
CA PHE A 147 -9.40 -5.87 -3.31
C PHE A 147 -9.99 -5.67 -1.91
N ARG A 148 -11.32 -5.50 -1.82
CA ARG A 148 -12.02 -5.39 -0.54
C ARG A 148 -11.82 -6.63 0.33
N GLU A 149 -11.97 -7.82 -0.26
CA GLU A 149 -11.75 -9.07 0.46
C GLU A 149 -10.29 -9.24 0.86
N ALA A 150 -9.33 -8.88 0.01
CA ALA A 150 -7.92 -8.95 0.33
C ALA A 150 -7.58 -8.08 1.55
N CYS A 151 -8.05 -6.84 1.61
CA CYS A 151 -7.84 -6.01 2.81
C CYS A 151 -8.45 -6.64 4.06
N ASN A 152 -9.68 -7.17 3.97
CA ASN A 152 -10.29 -7.89 5.10
C ASN A 152 -9.48 -9.12 5.51
N LYS A 153 -8.95 -9.90 4.56
CA LYS A 153 -8.12 -11.06 4.85
C LYS A 153 -6.80 -10.68 5.49
N ILE A 154 -6.13 -9.63 5.00
CA ILE A 154 -4.90 -9.11 5.61
C ILE A 154 -5.15 -8.69 7.07
N ILE A 155 -6.21 -7.90 7.32
CA ILE A 155 -6.52 -7.38 8.67
C ILE A 155 -6.80 -8.51 9.68
N HIS A 156 -7.38 -9.62 9.21
CA HIS A 156 -7.75 -10.76 10.05
C HIS A 156 -6.82 -11.96 9.90
N ALA A 157 -5.66 -11.78 9.28
CA ALA A 157 -4.68 -12.84 9.10
C ALA A 157 -4.05 -13.20 10.45
N GLU A 158 -3.91 -14.50 10.70
CA GLU A 158 -3.08 -15.03 11.79
C GLU A 158 -1.61 -15.09 11.36
N ARG A 159 -1.36 -15.26 10.05
CA ARG A 159 -0.03 -15.29 9.45
C ARG A 159 -0.03 -14.65 8.07
N ILE A 160 1.04 -13.93 7.77
CA ILE A 160 1.29 -13.27 6.48
C ILE A 160 2.70 -13.63 6.05
N GLU A 161 2.84 -14.42 5.00
CA GLU A 161 4.12 -14.94 4.53
C GLU A 161 4.36 -14.54 3.07
N PRO A 162 5.47 -13.87 2.76
CA PRO A 162 5.91 -13.71 1.38
C PRO A 162 6.24 -15.07 0.76
N GLU A 163 5.99 -15.24 -0.55
CA GLU A 163 6.38 -16.46 -1.25
C GLU A 163 7.89 -16.43 -1.55
N PHE A 164 8.65 -17.38 -0.99
CA PHE A 164 10.10 -17.48 -1.16
C PHE A 164 10.50 -18.62 -2.11
N ASP A 165 11.57 -18.41 -2.87
CA ASP A 165 12.18 -19.36 -3.78
C ASP A 165 13.10 -20.28 -2.99
N GLU A 166 12.59 -21.46 -2.65
CA GLU A 166 13.33 -22.46 -1.91
C GLU A 166 14.35 -23.24 -2.79
N THR A 167 14.49 -22.92 -4.08
CA THR A 167 15.37 -23.69 -4.99
C THR A 167 16.85 -23.61 -4.64
N LYS A 168 17.27 -22.68 -3.77
CA LYS A 168 18.64 -22.54 -3.28
C LYS A 168 18.69 -22.48 -1.73
N PRO A 169 18.82 -23.62 -1.03
CA PRO A 169 18.82 -23.67 0.44
C PRO A 169 20.06 -23.01 1.11
N SER A 170 21.08 -22.65 0.33
CA SER A 170 22.30 -21.99 0.82
C SER A 170 22.38 -20.49 0.51
N SER A 171 21.34 -19.91 -0.11
CA SER A 171 21.23 -18.46 -0.32
C SER A 171 20.16 -17.86 0.61
N PRO A 172 20.22 -16.54 0.88
CA PRO A 172 19.07 -15.85 1.46
C PRO A 172 17.79 -16.19 0.69
N PRO A 173 16.64 -16.35 1.38
CA PRO A 173 15.39 -16.69 0.72
C PRO A 173 15.03 -15.56 -0.24
N VAL A 174 15.03 -15.87 -1.53
CA VAL A 174 14.69 -14.93 -2.60
C VAL A 174 13.19 -14.87 -2.70
N LEU A 175 12.56 -13.70 -2.78
CA LEU A 175 11.14 -13.66 -3.12
C LEU A 175 10.94 -14.30 -4.51
N THR A 176 10.18 -15.38 -4.58
CA THR A 176 9.81 -15.99 -5.88
C THR A 176 9.01 -15.03 -6.74
N GLY A 177 8.40 -14.01 -6.12
CA GLY A 177 7.67 -13.00 -6.82
C GLY A 177 6.94 -12.01 -5.92
N ILE A 178 5.90 -11.44 -6.49
CA ILE A 178 5.07 -10.38 -5.91
C ILE A 178 3.85 -10.96 -5.19
N ILE A 179 3.92 -12.19 -4.69
CA ILE A 179 2.82 -12.88 -4.02
C ILE A 179 3.08 -12.96 -2.53
N VAL A 180 2.04 -12.65 -1.75
CA VAL A 180 2.00 -12.87 -0.30
C VAL A 180 0.85 -13.80 0.00
N GLU A 181 1.11 -14.80 0.84
CA GLU A 181 0.08 -15.66 1.38
C GLU A 181 -0.36 -15.17 2.76
N ALA A 182 -1.66 -14.89 2.90
CA ALA A 182 -2.28 -14.65 4.19
C ALA A 182 -3.13 -15.86 4.59
N THR A 183 -3.05 -16.27 5.85
CA THR A 183 -3.84 -17.39 6.38
C THR A 183 -4.54 -17.01 7.67
N GLY A 184 -5.68 -17.63 7.94
CA GLY A 184 -6.36 -17.51 9.22
C GLY A 184 -7.65 -18.32 9.26
N HIS A 185 -8.49 -18.07 10.25
CA HIS A 185 -9.76 -18.77 10.41
C HIS A 185 -10.97 -17.82 10.31
N LYS A 186 -12.10 -18.35 9.86
CA LYS A 186 -13.40 -17.68 9.96
C LYS A 186 -14.47 -18.72 10.29
N ASP A 187 -15.21 -18.50 11.37
CA ASP A 187 -16.27 -19.41 11.83
C ASP A 187 -15.76 -20.87 11.97
N GLY A 188 -14.53 -21.03 12.46
CA GLY A 188 -13.86 -22.33 12.61
C GLY A 188 -13.30 -22.94 11.32
N LYS A 189 -13.48 -22.30 10.15
CA LYS A 189 -12.95 -22.79 8.86
C LYS A 189 -11.64 -22.09 8.50
N PRO A 190 -10.58 -22.83 8.18
CA PRO A 190 -9.33 -22.23 7.73
C PRO A 190 -9.52 -21.61 6.34
N TRP A 191 -8.81 -20.52 6.08
CA TRP A 191 -8.74 -19.90 4.76
C TRP A 191 -7.29 -19.53 4.43
N ARG A 192 -6.98 -19.52 3.14
CA ARG A 192 -5.69 -19.11 2.56
C ARG A 192 -5.94 -18.13 1.43
N ALA A 193 -5.25 -17.01 1.43
CA ALA A 193 -5.37 -15.98 0.42
C ALA A 193 -4.01 -15.69 -0.20
N LYS A 194 -3.88 -15.86 -1.53
CA LYS A 194 -2.71 -15.45 -2.30
C LYS A 194 -2.95 -14.06 -2.87
N ILE A 195 -2.13 -13.10 -2.47
CA ILE A 195 -2.31 -11.68 -2.77
C ILE A 195 -1.19 -11.23 -3.68
N ASN A 196 -1.53 -10.73 -4.86
CA ASN A 196 -0.57 -10.13 -5.77
C ASN A 196 -0.34 -8.67 -5.38
N ILE A 197 0.85 -8.36 -4.87
CA ILE A 197 1.22 -7.06 -4.32
C ILE A 197 1.12 -5.94 -5.36
N CYS A 198 1.49 -6.18 -6.62
CA CYS A 198 1.33 -5.18 -7.66
C CYS A 198 -0.14 -4.85 -7.94
N ASN A 199 -1.02 -5.87 -7.97
CA ASN A 199 -2.45 -5.64 -8.16
C ASN A 199 -3.08 -4.97 -6.94
N TYR A 200 -2.66 -5.36 -5.73
CA TYR A 200 -3.06 -4.73 -4.48
C TYR A 200 -2.68 -3.24 -4.44
N VAL A 201 -1.42 -2.90 -4.75
CA VAL A 201 -0.94 -1.51 -4.79
C VAL A 201 -1.70 -0.69 -5.83
N ARG A 202 -1.92 -1.22 -7.05
CA ARG A 202 -2.71 -0.53 -8.08
C ARG A 202 -4.15 -0.25 -7.61
N ALA A 203 -4.80 -1.25 -7.02
CA ALA A 203 -6.16 -1.10 -6.50
C ALA A 203 -6.21 -0.10 -5.33
N SER A 204 -5.21 -0.11 -4.46
CA SER A 204 -5.05 0.81 -3.34
C SER A 204 -4.86 2.26 -3.80
N VAL A 205 -3.98 2.49 -4.77
CA VAL A 205 -3.80 3.81 -5.38
C VAL A 205 -5.12 4.29 -5.97
N PHE A 206 -5.81 3.44 -6.73
CA PHE A 206 -7.10 3.81 -7.31
C PHE A 206 -8.14 4.16 -6.24
N ASN A 207 -8.22 3.38 -5.17
CA ASN A 207 -9.10 3.62 -4.01
C ASN A 207 -8.79 4.96 -3.33
N ASN A 208 -7.51 5.30 -3.15
CA ASN A 208 -7.07 6.55 -2.54
C ASN A 208 -7.48 7.80 -3.35
N TYR A 209 -7.49 7.70 -4.68
CA TYR A 209 -7.91 8.80 -5.57
C TYR A 209 -9.43 8.80 -5.88
N GLY A 210 -10.22 7.99 -5.19
CA GLY A 210 -11.69 7.95 -5.33
C GLY A 210 -12.18 7.58 -6.74
N GLY A 211 -11.30 7.07 -7.61
CA GLY A 211 -11.58 6.85 -9.02
C GLY A 211 -11.87 8.10 -9.86
N ILE A 212 -11.66 9.31 -9.33
CA ILE A 212 -12.10 10.55 -9.98
C ILE A 212 -11.10 11.06 -11.05
N ASP A 213 -9.82 10.68 -10.99
CA ASP A 213 -8.78 11.22 -11.91
C ASP A 213 -7.85 10.19 -12.55
N PHE A 214 -8.18 8.90 -12.52
CA PHE A 214 -7.36 7.90 -13.22
C PHE A 214 -7.80 7.76 -14.70
N PRO A 215 -6.88 7.88 -15.68
CA PRO A 215 -7.23 7.77 -17.09
C PRO A 215 -7.91 6.42 -17.36
N ARG A 216 -9.17 6.45 -17.80
CA ARG A 216 -10.01 5.26 -18.04
C ARG A 216 -9.38 4.20 -18.95
N GLY A 217 -8.33 4.55 -19.70
CA GLY A 217 -7.60 3.64 -20.59
C GLY A 217 -6.84 2.50 -19.89
N TRP A 218 -6.57 2.56 -18.59
CA TRP A 218 -5.79 1.54 -17.89
C TRP A 218 -6.61 0.32 -17.42
N MET A 219 -7.94 0.43 -17.37
CA MET A 219 -8.82 -0.68 -16.95
C MET A 219 -9.30 -1.58 -18.09
N GLN A 220 -9.10 -1.19 -19.36
CA GLN A 220 -9.63 -1.91 -20.52
C GLN A 220 -8.69 -2.99 -21.08
N GLN A 221 -7.56 -3.29 -20.42
CA GLN A 221 -6.74 -4.45 -20.77
C GLN A 221 -6.97 -5.59 -19.76
N ARG A 222 -8.14 -6.22 -19.83
CA ARG A 222 -8.35 -7.61 -19.40
C ARG A 222 -9.45 -8.25 -20.24
#